data_AF-A0A9D1VDD0-F1
#
_entry.id   AF-A0A9D1VDD0-F1
#
_cell.length_a   1.000
_cell.length_b   1.000
_cell.length_c   1.000
_cell.angle_alpha   90.00
_cell.angle_beta   90.00
_cell.angle_gamma   90.00
#
_symmetry.space_group_name_H-M   'P 1'
#
loop_
_entity.id
_entity.type
_entity.pdbx_description
1 polymer ?
#
loop_
_entity_poly.entity_id
_entity_poly.type
_entity_poly.pdbx_seq_one_letter_code
_entity_poly.pdbx_strand_id
1 'polypeptide(L)'
;MVKCLMTVLVACVGFAPLAEYAPAAVDRVALKEAKEWVKNDMKQLRSALSILKRVKDEKSAEKAGKALQKLYDKPAGKSTAMGDEAPPERPSGEEMTQVMEKNKRSFEKLQAEIEEQIQRIEELHIDNASLGTGIDMVTEQIAELAQ
;
A
#
# COMPACT_ATOMS: atom_id res chain seq x y z
N MET A 1 65.12 -42.49 -32.18
CA MET A 1 63.64 -42.42 -32.12
C MET A 1 63.24 -41.99 -30.72
N VAL A 2 62.94 -40.71 -30.58
CA VAL A 2 62.66 -40.03 -29.30
C VAL A 2 61.16 -40.10 -29.07
N LYS A 3 60.72 -40.73 -27.97
CA LYS A 3 59.31 -40.77 -27.56
C LYS A 3 58.99 -39.50 -26.76
N CYS A 4 58.06 -38.72 -27.29
CA CYS A 4 57.56 -37.46 -26.75
C CYS A 4 57.06 -37.58 -25.30
N LEU A 5 57.58 -36.70 -24.44
CA LEU A 5 56.86 -36.14 -23.30
C LEU A 5 55.57 -35.47 -23.79
N MET A 6 54.45 -35.72 -23.11
CA MET A 6 53.30 -34.80 -22.99
C MET A 6 52.38 -35.34 -21.88
N THR A 7 52.76 -35.11 -20.62
CA THR A 7 51.87 -35.30 -19.47
C THR A 7 51.29 -33.93 -19.14
N VAL A 8 50.06 -33.69 -19.62
CA VAL A 8 49.31 -32.47 -19.37
C VAL A 8 48.73 -32.54 -17.96
N LEU A 9 49.22 -31.63 -17.12
CA LEU A 9 48.80 -31.39 -15.75
C LEU A 9 47.62 -30.40 -15.81
N VAL A 10 46.38 -30.89 -15.64
CA VAL A 10 45.20 -30.01 -15.48
C VAL A 10 44.84 -29.97 -14.01
N ALA A 11 44.97 -28.77 -13.47
CA ALA A 11 44.70 -28.40 -12.09
C ALA A 11 43.22 -28.54 -11.73
N CYS A 12 42.99 -29.00 -10.50
CA CYS A 12 41.73 -28.87 -9.78
C CYS A 12 41.39 -27.39 -9.59
N VAL A 13 40.23 -26.92 -10.04
CA VAL A 13 39.56 -25.74 -9.46
C VAL A 13 38.05 -25.96 -9.48
N GLY A 14 37.50 -26.18 -8.27
CA GLY A 14 36.23 -25.64 -7.83
C GLY A 14 34.97 -25.97 -8.64
N PHE A 15 34.40 -27.16 -8.43
CA PHE A 15 32.97 -27.33 -8.65
C PHE A 15 32.25 -26.76 -7.42
N ALA A 16 31.88 -25.47 -7.50
CA ALA A 16 31.02 -24.82 -6.54
C ALA A 16 29.65 -25.53 -6.52
N PRO A 17 29.04 -25.78 -5.35
CA PRO A 17 27.71 -26.33 -5.29
C PRO A 17 26.77 -25.32 -5.97
N LEU A 18 26.06 -25.79 -6.99
CA LEU A 18 24.88 -25.13 -7.54
C LEU A 18 23.96 -24.83 -6.35
N ALA A 19 23.96 -23.55 -5.95
CA ALA A 19 23.06 -23.03 -4.94
C ALA A 19 21.65 -23.41 -5.36
N GLU A 20 21.06 -24.22 -4.49
CA GLU A 20 19.67 -24.60 -4.44
C GLU A 20 18.82 -23.33 -4.60
N TYR A 21 18.30 -23.09 -5.81
CA TYR A 21 17.20 -22.16 -6.03
C TYR A 21 15.95 -22.84 -5.44
N ALA A 22 15.90 -22.89 -4.11
CA ALA A 22 14.65 -23.08 -3.41
C ALA A 22 13.79 -21.86 -3.78
N PRO A 23 12.63 -22.02 -4.43
CA PRO A 23 11.70 -20.90 -4.50
C PRO A 23 11.44 -20.48 -3.07
N ALA A 24 11.77 -19.23 -2.72
CA ALA A 24 11.45 -18.66 -1.42
C ALA A 24 10.02 -19.10 -1.09
N ALA A 25 9.90 -19.91 -0.03
CA ALA A 25 8.62 -20.48 0.32
C ALA A 25 7.69 -19.31 0.60
N VAL A 26 6.81 -18.99 -0.37
CA VAL A 26 5.90 -17.85 -0.29
C VAL A 26 5.21 -17.96 1.05
N ASP A 27 5.48 -16.99 1.93
CA ASP A 27 4.93 -17.05 3.26
C ASP A 27 3.43 -16.78 3.12
N ARG A 28 2.65 -17.86 3.26
CA ARG A 28 1.20 -17.82 3.10
C ARG A 28 0.55 -16.92 4.15
N VAL A 29 1.22 -16.68 5.29
CA VAL A 29 0.77 -15.75 6.32
C VAL A 29 1.03 -14.32 5.85
N ALA A 30 2.27 -13.99 5.46
CA ALA A 30 2.62 -12.67 4.94
C ALA A 30 1.77 -12.27 3.71
N LEU A 31 1.50 -13.21 2.80
CA LEU A 31 0.63 -12.97 1.65
C LEU A 31 -0.83 -12.67 2.04
N LYS A 32 -1.34 -13.33 3.09
CA LYS A 32 -2.70 -13.06 3.61
C LYS A 32 -2.76 -11.69 4.26
N GLU A 33 -1.78 -11.36 5.10
CA GLU A 33 -1.65 -10.07 5.75
C GLU A 33 -1.56 -8.93 4.72
N ALA A 34 -0.71 -9.07 3.70
CA ALA A 34 -0.61 -8.12 2.60
C ALA A 34 -1.94 -7.92 1.85
N LYS A 35 -2.66 -9.02 1.55
CA LYS A 35 -3.98 -8.93 0.89
C LYS A 35 -5.03 -8.26 1.76
N GLU A 36 -5.07 -8.58 3.04
CA GLU A 36 -6.02 -7.99 3.97
C GLU A 36 -5.73 -6.51 4.18
N TRP A 37 -4.46 -6.13 4.32
CA TRP A 37 -4.02 -4.75 4.42
C TRP A 37 -4.44 -3.95 3.18
N VAL A 38 -4.09 -4.41 1.98
CA VAL A 38 -4.45 -3.76 0.70
C VAL A 38 -5.96 -3.67 0.51
N LYS A 39 -6.71 -4.69 0.95
CA LYS A 39 -8.18 -4.68 0.88
C LYS A 39 -8.79 -3.64 1.82
N ASN A 40 -8.26 -3.53 3.04
CA ASN A 40 -8.71 -2.54 4.02
C ASN A 40 -8.43 -1.12 3.53
N ASP A 41 -7.23 -0.90 3.01
CA ASP A 41 -6.81 0.38 2.44
C ASP A 41 -7.68 0.80 1.25
N MET A 42 -7.88 -0.10 0.26
CA MET A 42 -8.82 0.17 -0.84
C MET A 42 -10.26 0.42 -0.37
N LYS A 43 -10.68 -0.18 0.75
CA LYS A 43 -12.02 0.08 1.32
C LYS A 43 -12.07 1.49 1.91
N GLN A 44 -11.02 1.91 2.62
CA GLN A 44 -10.89 3.24 3.19
C GLN A 44 -10.90 4.32 2.09
N LEU A 45 -10.11 4.16 1.02
CA LEU A 45 -10.13 5.06 -0.14
C LEU A 45 -11.51 5.15 -0.80
N ARG A 46 -12.20 4.01 -0.98
CA ARG A 46 -13.58 4.00 -1.51
C ARG A 46 -14.57 4.72 -0.59
N SER A 47 -14.41 4.58 0.73
CA SER A 47 -15.20 5.31 1.71
C SER A 47 -14.95 6.81 1.62
N ALA A 48 -13.68 7.24 1.56
CA ALA A 48 -13.30 8.64 1.37
C ALA A 48 -13.90 9.23 0.09
N LEU A 49 -13.77 8.53 -1.04
CA LEU A 49 -14.38 8.91 -2.31
C LEU A 49 -15.90 9.09 -2.20
N SER A 50 -16.59 8.19 -1.50
CA SER A 50 -18.05 8.30 -1.31
C SER A 50 -18.46 9.51 -0.48
N ILE A 51 -17.60 9.96 0.44
CA ILE A 51 -17.79 11.15 1.25
C ILE A 51 -17.57 12.40 0.39
N LEU A 52 -16.47 12.45 -0.36
CA LEU A 52 -16.14 13.56 -1.27
C LEU A 52 -17.23 13.75 -2.36
N LYS A 53 -17.78 12.66 -2.90
CA LYS A 53 -18.89 12.71 -3.88
C LYS A 53 -20.15 13.40 -3.35
N ARG A 54 -20.33 13.52 -2.03
CA ARG A 54 -21.51 14.14 -1.41
C ARG A 54 -21.37 15.63 -1.12
N VAL A 55 -20.17 16.20 -1.29
CA VAL A 55 -19.92 17.63 -1.08
C VAL A 55 -20.54 18.43 -2.23
N LYS A 56 -21.46 19.33 -1.89
CA LYS A 56 -22.19 20.22 -2.82
C LYS A 56 -22.26 21.67 -2.34
N ASP A 57 -22.22 21.87 -1.02
CA ASP A 57 -22.37 23.13 -0.31
C ASP A 57 -21.55 23.14 1.00
N GLU A 58 -21.39 24.29 1.63
CA GLU A 58 -20.62 24.45 2.88
C GLU A 58 -21.08 23.52 4.02
N LYS A 59 -22.38 23.28 4.18
CA LYS A 59 -22.89 22.40 5.25
C LYS A 59 -22.55 20.95 4.96
N SER A 60 -22.60 20.55 3.70
CA SER A 60 -22.17 19.22 3.27
C SER A 60 -20.66 19.04 3.37
N ALA A 61 -19.88 20.10 3.14
CA ALA A 61 -18.43 20.12 3.31
C ALA A 61 -18.02 19.92 4.77
N GLU A 62 -18.67 20.61 5.71
CA GLU A 62 -18.41 20.42 7.14
C GLU A 62 -18.71 18.98 7.60
N LYS A 63 -19.82 18.41 7.12
CA LYS A 63 -20.18 17.00 7.40
C LYS A 63 -19.18 16.03 6.79
N ALA A 64 -18.72 16.32 5.57
CA ALA A 64 -17.73 15.51 4.89
C ALA A 64 -16.37 15.57 5.60
N GLY A 65 -15.92 16.76 6.01
CA GLY A 65 -14.70 16.96 6.79
C GLY A 65 -14.72 16.15 8.09
N LYS A 66 -15.80 16.27 8.88
CA LYS A 66 -15.99 15.45 10.10
C LYS A 66 -16.04 13.95 9.81
N ALA A 67 -16.62 13.54 8.69
CA ALA A 67 -16.70 12.12 8.31
C ALA A 67 -15.34 11.57 7.84
N LEU A 68 -14.54 12.36 7.11
CA LEU A 68 -13.17 12.04 6.73
C LEU A 68 -12.30 11.98 7.97
N GLN A 69 -12.38 12.97 8.84
CA GLN A 69 -11.65 12.97 10.10
C GLN A 69 -11.97 11.72 10.91
N LYS A 70 -13.24 11.35 11.09
CA LYS A 70 -13.61 10.09 11.77
C LYS A 70 -13.12 8.82 11.06
N LEU A 71 -12.97 8.85 9.73
CA LEU A 71 -12.51 7.70 8.95
C LEU A 71 -11.00 7.47 9.14
N TYR A 72 -10.24 8.56 9.27
CA TYR A 72 -8.77 8.54 9.39
C TYR A 72 -8.26 8.78 10.82
N ASP A 73 -9.14 9.20 11.72
CA ASP A 73 -8.94 9.10 13.16
C ASP A 73 -8.69 7.62 13.43
N LYS A 74 -7.42 7.31 13.68
CA LYS A 74 -6.93 5.95 13.89
C LYS A 74 -7.94 5.26 14.81
N PRO A 75 -8.50 4.09 14.44
CA PRO A 75 -9.19 3.31 15.44
C PRO A 75 -8.15 3.11 16.55
N ALA A 76 -8.48 3.59 17.75
CA ALA A 76 -7.85 3.02 18.95
C ALA A 76 -7.88 1.52 18.71
N GLY A 77 -6.72 0.87 18.85
CA GLY A 77 -6.58 -0.56 18.62
C GLY A 77 -7.77 -1.32 19.19
N LYS A 78 -8.08 -2.49 18.65
CA LYS A 78 -9.02 -3.37 19.37
C LYS A 78 -8.56 -3.41 20.83
N SER A 79 -9.36 -2.86 21.74
CA SER A 79 -9.02 -2.90 23.16
C SER A 79 -9.09 -4.37 23.56
N THR A 80 -7.93 -5.00 23.60
CA THR A 80 -7.78 -6.35 24.12
C THR A 80 -7.55 -6.25 25.62
N ALA A 81 -7.69 -7.36 26.35
CA ALA A 81 -7.38 -7.40 27.78
C ALA A 81 -5.92 -7.01 28.12
N MET A 82 -5.04 -6.90 27.11
CA MET A 82 -3.62 -6.54 27.22
C MET A 82 -3.31 -5.07 26.82
N GLY A 83 -4.31 -4.29 26.39
CA GLY A 83 -4.14 -2.92 25.90
C GLY A 83 -4.64 -2.74 24.47
N ASP A 84 -4.50 -1.50 23.97
CA ASP A 84 -4.85 -1.16 22.58
C ASP A 84 -3.79 -1.71 21.64
N GLU A 85 -4.22 -2.60 20.74
CA GLU A 85 -3.35 -3.17 19.70
C GLU A 85 -2.86 -2.06 18.76
N ALA A 86 -1.56 -2.05 18.44
CA ALA A 86 -1.03 -1.04 17.53
C ALA A 86 -1.77 -1.09 16.18
N PRO A 87 -1.99 0.05 15.49
CA PRO A 87 -2.56 0.05 14.16
C PRO A 87 -1.80 -0.91 13.25
N PRO A 88 -2.49 -1.67 12.38
CA PRO A 88 -1.83 -2.64 11.51
C PRO A 88 -0.81 -1.93 10.62
N GLU A 89 0.48 -2.16 10.90
CA GLU A 89 1.58 -1.64 10.10
C GLU A 89 1.56 -2.25 8.70
N ARG A 90 2.05 -1.50 7.71
CA ARG A 90 2.17 -1.98 6.33
C ARG A 90 3.09 -3.21 6.30
N PRO A 91 2.62 -4.38 5.83
CA PRO A 91 3.47 -5.55 5.70
C PRO A 91 4.64 -5.26 4.75
N SER A 92 5.86 -5.61 5.13
CA SER A 92 7.05 -5.49 4.28
C SER A 92 7.34 -6.82 3.57
N GLY A 93 7.87 -6.77 2.34
CA GLY A 93 8.37 -7.95 1.64
C GLY A 93 7.89 -8.09 0.20
N GLU A 94 8.36 -9.14 -0.47
CA GLU A 94 8.03 -9.43 -1.88
C GLU A 94 6.54 -9.71 -2.08
N GLU A 95 5.87 -10.31 -1.09
CA GLU A 95 4.44 -10.59 -1.12
C GLU A 95 3.61 -9.30 -1.16
N MET A 96 4.00 -8.27 -0.39
CA MET A 96 3.33 -6.97 -0.41
C MET A 96 3.52 -6.30 -1.78
N THR A 97 4.73 -6.30 -2.31
CA THR A 97 5.02 -5.75 -3.65
C THR A 97 4.17 -6.45 -4.72
N GLN A 98 4.08 -7.77 -4.70
CA GLN A 98 3.26 -8.53 -5.64
C GLN A 98 1.75 -8.22 -5.52
N VAL A 99 1.24 -8.03 -4.30
CA VAL A 99 -0.17 -7.69 -4.08
C VAL A 99 -0.45 -6.25 -4.53
N MET A 100 0.43 -5.31 -4.23
CA MET A 100 0.34 -3.92 -4.68
C MET A 100 0.38 -3.84 -6.21
N GLU A 101 1.32 -4.53 -6.86
CA GLU A 101 1.44 -4.55 -8.32
C GLU A 101 0.19 -5.11 -9.00
N LYS A 102 -0.40 -6.19 -8.45
CA LYS A 102 -1.67 -6.75 -8.94
C LYS A 102 -2.85 -5.78 -8.79
N ASN A 103 -2.84 -4.94 -7.77
CA ASN A 103 -3.91 -3.97 -7.51
C ASN A 103 -3.61 -2.56 -8.06
N LYS A 104 -2.41 -2.34 -8.64
CA LYS A 104 -1.91 -1.04 -9.09
C LYS A 104 -2.93 -0.28 -9.93
N ARG A 105 -3.49 -0.91 -10.97
CA ARG A 105 -4.51 -0.28 -11.83
C ARG A 105 -5.77 0.15 -11.06
N SER A 106 -6.16 -0.61 -10.05
CA SER A 106 -7.33 -0.28 -9.23
C SER A 106 -7.02 0.90 -8.30
N PHE A 107 -5.80 0.95 -7.76
CA PHE A 107 -5.31 2.09 -6.99
C PHE A 107 -5.22 3.35 -7.83
N GLU A 108 -4.55 3.31 -8.99
CA GLU A 108 -4.44 4.43 -9.91
C GLU A 108 -5.81 4.98 -10.30
N LYS A 109 -6.78 4.09 -10.57
CA LYS A 109 -8.15 4.50 -10.88
C LYS A 109 -8.83 5.19 -9.68
N LEU A 110 -8.72 4.62 -8.48
CA LEU A 110 -9.30 5.21 -7.27
C LEU A 110 -8.66 6.56 -6.94
N GLN A 111 -7.34 6.66 -7.09
CA GLN A 111 -6.59 7.89 -6.92
C GLN A 111 -7.09 8.96 -7.89
N ALA A 112 -7.16 8.65 -9.19
CA ALA A 112 -7.66 9.59 -10.20
C ALA A 112 -9.11 10.03 -9.90
N GLU A 113 -9.99 9.11 -9.48
CA GLU A 113 -11.36 9.46 -9.10
C GLU A 113 -11.39 10.38 -7.86
N ILE A 114 -10.51 10.18 -6.89
CA ILE A 114 -10.41 11.03 -5.69
C ILE A 114 -9.90 12.43 -6.07
N GLU A 115 -8.81 12.51 -6.84
CA GLU A 115 -8.24 13.76 -7.35
C GLU A 115 -9.28 14.57 -8.15
N GLU A 116 -10.06 13.90 -9.02
CA GLU A 116 -11.17 14.52 -9.74
C GLU A 116 -12.21 15.12 -8.80
N GLN A 117 -12.56 14.41 -7.70
CA GLN A 117 -13.53 14.95 -6.74
C GLN A 117 -12.95 16.11 -5.91
N ILE A 118 -11.66 16.08 -5.58
CA ILE A 118 -10.98 17.18 -4.88
C ILE A 118 -10.98 18.43 -5.76
N GLN A 119 -10.57 18.30 -7.02
CA GLN A 119 -10.59 19.41 -7.97
C GLN A 119 -12.00 19.98 -8.17
N ARG A 120 -13.01 19.11 -8.30
CA ARG A 120 -14.42 19.54 -8.35
C ARG A 120 -14.84 20.31 -7.09
N ILE A 121 -14.34 19.95 -5.91
CA ILE A 121 -14.63 20.67 -4.66
C ILE A 121 -13.93 22.03 -4.63
N GLU A 122 -12.68 22.11 -5.10
CA GLU A 122 -11.95 23.37 -5.22
C GLU A 122 -12.66 24.36 -6.17
N GLU A 123 -13.22 23.86 -7.27
CA GLU A 123 -14.03 24.64 -8.22
C GLU A 123 -15.33 25.18 -7.60
N LEU A 124 -15.86 24.53 -6.55
CA LEU A 124 -17.01 25.04 -5.81
C LEU A 124 -16.64 26.21 -4.88
N HIS A 125 -15.35 26.55 -4.76
CA HIS A 125 -14.82 27.60 -3.88
C HIS A 125 -15.32 27.49 -2.43
N ILE A 126 -15.49 26.27 -1.93
CA ILE A 126 -15.92 26.01 -0.56
C ILE A 126 -14.72 26.07 0.37
N ASP A 127 -14.59 27.15 1.11
CA ASP A 127 -13.56 27.29 2.15
C ASP A 127 -14.07 26.70 3.48
N ASN A 128 -13.67 25.46 3.76
CA ASN A 128 -14.02 24.79 5.01
C ASN A 128 -12.80 24.08 5.60
N ALA A 129 -12.32 24.58 6.75
CA ALA A 129 -11.14 24.04 7.42
C ALA A 129 -11.22 22.54 7.73
N SER A 130 -12.39 22.03 8.15
CA SER A 130 -12.55 20.61 8.46
C SER A 130 -12.48 19.72 7.22
N LEU A 131 -12.98 20.23 6.08
CA LEU A 131 -12.86 19.53 4.80
C LEU A 131 -11.42 19.56 4.30
N GLY A 132 -10.73 20.70 4.42
CA GLY A 132 -9.31 20.84 4.08
C GLY A 132 -8.44 19.83 4.82
N THR A 133 -8.55 19.77 6.15
CA THR A 133 -7.84 18.75 6.95
C THR A 133 -8.18 17.33 6.50
N GLY A 134 -9.45 17.03 6.22
CA GLY A 134 -9.86 15.72 5.73
C GLY A 134 -9.26 15.36 4.36
N ILE A 135 -9.14 16.34 3.45
CA ILE A 135 -8.51 16.19 2.13
C ILE A 135 -7.00 15.95 2.29
N ASP A 136 -6.34 16.69 3.17
CA ASP A 136 -4.91 16.50 3.45
C ASP A 136 -4.61 15.07 3.90
N MET A 137 -5.42 14.52 4.82
CA MET A 137 -5.28 13.13 5.29
C MET A 137 -5.47 12.10 4.18
N VAL A 138 -6.43 12.32 3.27
CA VAL A 138 -6.64 11.43 2.12
C VAL A 138 -5.46 11.49 1.16
N THR A 139 -4.94 12.69 0.92
CA THR A 139 -3.81 12.92 0.02
C THR A 139 -2.52 12.30 0.57
N GLU A 140 -2.28 12.43 1.87
CA GLU A 140 -1.15 11.78 2.56
C GLU A 140 -1.22 10.26 2.42
N GLN A 141 -2.38 9.65 2.64
CA GLN A 141 -2.57 8.21 2.45
C GLN A 141 -2.27 7.77 1.00
N ILE A 142 -2.74 8.53 0.01
CA ILE A 142 -2.47 8.24 -1.41
C ILE A 142 -0.96 8.33 -1.68
N ALA A 143 -0.27 9.33 -1.13
CA ALA A 143 1.17 9.49 -1.29
C ALA A 143 1.96 8.33 -0.67
N GLU A 144 1.54 7.81 0.49
CA GLU A 144 2.15 6.62 1.10
C GLU A 144 1.99 5.35 0.24
N LEU A 145 0.88 5.22 -0.47
CA LEU A 145 0.59 4.06 -1.34
C LEU A 145 1.32 4.12 -2.68
N ALA A 146 1.70 5.33 -3.12
CA ALA A 146 2.47 5.55 -4.33
C ALA A 146 3.98 5.26 -4.15
N GLN A 147 4.44 5.09 -2.90
CA GLN A 147 5.81 4.69 -2.53
C GLN A 147 5.95 3.15 -2.43
#